data_AF-A0A1B9KYT3-F1
#
_entry.id   AF-A0A1B9KYT3-F1
#
_cell.length_a   1.000
_cell.length_b   1.000
_cell.length_c   1.000
_cell.angle_alpha   90.00
_cell.angle_beta   90.00
_cell.angle_gamma   90.00
#
_symmetry.space_group_name_H-M   'P 1'
#
loop_
_entity.id
_entity.type
_entity.pdbx_description
1 polymer ?
#
loop_
_entity_poly.entity_id
_entity_poly.type
_entity_poly.pdbx_seq_one_letter_code
_entity_poly.pdbx_strand_id
1 'polypeptide(L)'
;MYSALSRLLVNYESEWYSEIDAEGKLPKWEALNSELTENAKNVLTYLQTGDEAKLDAYLSRVGKAKDSPEAKGFETRRREISRFPADYQQSPSEKLTKEQFESYAKMAALEKQVTAWEKTKEKIKKMLWWDDVAKGLAKLNQQNDTPPENGETTDTTTPPADTTPPATLSADGKAWFIHPVAMIILFYKKVNNKLKTSQAGLNFIYLAEARKNVSNKLHWPGTGSGITLGPGYDMKERSSENILNDLLDIGISSDIAQKVSNAAGLKKETEINSFITENKDVISLTEEQEKLLLKKIIPDYENRVDKTIKINLNQHEYDALVSFVYNIGSIKSDSNLAKYINEGKKKEAMDVLEQYNKSGGKVLDGLKKRREKEREIFEKGIYATKIY
;
A
#
# COMPACT_ATOMS: atom_id res chain seq x y z
N MET A 1 19.77 2.81 2.35
CA MET A 1 18.32 3.08 2.54
C MET A 1 17.43 1.87 2.19
N TYR A 2 17.93 0.80 1.54
CA TYR A 2 17.13 -0.38 1.17
C TYR A 2 17.13 -1.55 2.18
N SER A 3 17.99 -1.56 3.21
CA SER A 3 18.09 -2.70 4.15
C SER A 3 16.91 -2.83 5.12
N ALA A 4 16.31 -1.72 5.56
CA ALA A 4 15.16 -1.74 6.46
C ALA A 4 13.88 -2.21 5.75
N LEU A 5 13.70 -1.84 4.47
CA LEU A 5 12.56 -2.25 3.67
C LEU A 5 12.66 -3.71 3.23
N SER A 6 13.86 -4.19 2.87
CA SER A 6 14.10 -5.61 2.58
C SER A 6 13.92 -6.51 3.81
N ARG A 7 14.25 -6.03 5.02
CA ARG A 7 13.95 -6.73 6.28
C ARG A 7 12.45 -6.77 6.61
N LEU A 8 11.69 -5.77 6.14
CA LEU A 8 10.23 -5.71 6.31
C LEU A 8 9.49 -6.72 5.43
N LEU A 9 10.06 -7.11 4.29
CA LEU A 9 9.46 -8.02 3.31
C LEU A 9 9.91 -9.48 3.49
N VAL A 10 11.09 -9.71 4.08
CA VAL A 10 11.63 -11.07 4.32
C VAL A 10 11.18 -11.65 5.67
N ASN A 11 10.49 -10.90 6.53
CA ASN A 11 10.14 -11.36 7.88
C ASN A 11 8.76 -10.90 8.38
N TYR A 12 7.75 -10.91 7.50
CA TYR A 12 6.36 -11.17 7.89
C TYR A 12 6.18 -12.68 8.19
N GLU A 13 7.25 -13.38 8.58
CA GLU A 13 7.19 -14.69 9.20
C GLU A 13 6.91 -14.48 10.69
N SER A 14 6.03 -15.31 11.20
CA SER A 14 5.48 -15.40 12.56
C SER A 14 6.48 -15.41 13.72
N GLU A 15 7.79 -15.31 13.48
CA GLU A 15 8.84 -15.52 14.49
C GLU A 15 9.25 -14.25 15.25
N TRP A 16 9.02 -13.04 14.71
CA TRP A 16 9.32 -11.78 15.43
C TRP A 16 8.42 -11.56 16.66
N TYR A 17 7.30 -12.30 16.75
CA TYR A 17 6.25 -12.16 17.75
C TYR A 17 6.36 -13.18 18.91
N SER A 18 7.43 -13.97 18.94
CA SER A 18 7.61 -15.04 19.93
C SER A 18 8.38 -14.63 21.19
N GLU A 19 9.09 -13.50 21.19
CA GLU A 19 9.97 -13.09 22.29
C GLU A 19 9.49 -11.78 22.92
N ILE A 20 8.53 -11.90 23.84
CA ILE A 20 8.28 -10.89 24.88
C ILE A 20 9.40 -11.05 25.91
N ASP A 21 10.10 -9.98 26.26
CA ASP A 21 11.13 -10.06 27.30
C ASP A 21 10.53 -10.25 28.71
N ALA A 22 11.39 -10.47 29.71
CA ALA A 22 10.95 -10.70 31.09
C ALA A 22 10.15 -9.51 31.67
N GLU A 23 10.29 -8.34 31.07
CA GLU A 23 9.63 -7.09 31.43
C GLU A 23 8.34 -6.82 30.63
N GLY A 24 7.93 -7.74 29.75
CA GLY A 24 6.71 -7.59 28.96
C GLY A 24 6.86 -6.69 27.72
N LYS A 25 8.08 -6.33 27.34
CA LYS A 25 8.37 -5.47 26.19
C LYS A 25 8.68 -6.29 24.94
N LEU A 26 8.68 -5.61 23.80
CA LEU A 26 9.00 -6.15 22.48
C LEU A 26 10.28 -5.46 21.96
N PRO A 27 11.49 -5.89 22.38
CA PRO A 27 12.74 -5.18 22.11
C PRO A 27 13.01 -4.95 20.61
N LYS A 28 12.66 -5.94 19.77
CA LYS A 28 12.79 -5.86 18.30
C LYS A 28 11.84 -4.81 17.70
N TRP A 29 10.63 -4.63 18.27
CA TRP A 29 9.70 -3.58 17.88
C TRP A 29 10.14 -2.20 18.38
N GLU A 30 10.68 -2.10 19.61
CA GLU A 30 11.18 -0.84 20.15
C GLU A 30 12.38 -0.32 19.36
N ALA A 31 13.32 -1.21 18.99
CA ALA A 31 14.43 -0.89 18.10
C ALA A 31 13.95 -0.44 16.70
N LEU A 32 12.95 -1.12 16.15
CA LEU A 32 12.35 -0.76 14.86
C LEU A 32 11.62 0.59 14.91
N ASN A 33 10.81 0.85 15.93
CA ASN A 33 10.10 2.11 16.15
C ASN A 33 11.07 3.29 16.40
N SER A 34 12.19 3.01 17.06
CA SER A 34 13.30 3.93 17.28
C SER A 34 13.98 4.35 15.96
N GLU A 35 14.28 3.38 15.09
CA GLU A 35 14.98 3.60 13.82
C GLU A 35 14.07 4.21 12.74
N LEU A 36 12.82 3.76 12.66
CA LEU A 36 11.89 4.11 11.59
C LEU A 36 11.22 5.46 11.73
N THR A 37 11.25 6.13 12.89
CA THR A 37 10.26 7.20 13.11
C THR A 37 10.81 8.39 13.86
N GLU A 38 11.50 8.18 14.97
CA GLU A 38 11.92 9.28 15.83
C GLU A 38 13.14 10.02 15.27
N ASN A 39 14.11 9.28 14.72
CA ASN A 39 15.25 9.85 14.02
C ASN A 39 14.85 10.70 12.81
N ALA A 40 13.95 10.18 11.98
CA ALA A 40 13.48 10.87 10.79
C ALA A 40 12.61 12.09 11.12
N LYS A 41 11.76 12.00 12.16
CA LYS A 41 11.03 13.15 12.71
C LYS A 41 11.96 14.22 13.22
N ASN A 42 12.99 13.84 13.98
CA ASN A 42 13.95 14.80 14.51
C ASN A 42 14.69 15.54 13.38
N VAL A 43 15.17 14.82 12.36
CA VAL A 43 15.80 15.44 11.18
C VAL A 43 14.80 16.32 10.41
N LEU A 44 13.57 15.85 10.20
CA LEU A 44 12.54 16.63 9.51
C LEU A 44 12.21 17.93 10.26
N THR A 45 11.98 17.86 11.57
CA THR A 45 11.71 19.02 12.42
C THR A 45 12.89 19.99 12.40
N TYR A 46 14.12 19.49 12.48
CA TYR A 46 15.32 20.32 12.32
C TYR A 46 15.33 21.05 10.97
N LEU A 47 15.09 20.35 9.87
CA LEU A 47 15.09 20.95 8.53
C LEU A 47 13.98 22.00 8.34
N GLN A 48 12.80 21.77 8.93
CA GLN A 48 11.65 22.68 8.83
C GLN A 48 11.79 23.91 9.73
N THR A 49 12.27 23.73 10.96
CA THR A 49 12.20 24.78 12.01
C THR A 49 13.57 25.35 12.37
N GLY A 50 14.65 24.59 12.18
CA GLY A 50 15.97 24.91 12.72
C GLY A 50 16.14 24.54 14.20
N ASP A 51 15.29 23.68 14.76
CA ASP A 51 15.41 23.21 16.14
C ASP A 51 16.66 22.32 16.32
N GLU A 52 17.77 22.93 16.74
CA GLU A 52 19.07 22.27 16.97
C GLU A 52 18.96 21.14 18.00
N ALA A 53 18.01 21.20 18.95
CA ALA A 53 17.82 20.12 19.91
C ALA A 53 17.36 18.82 19.23
N LYS A 54 16.67 18.91 18.09
CA LYS A 54 16.27 17.74 17.30
C LYS A 54 17.44 17.16 16.52
N LEU A 55 18.30 17.99 15.95
CA LEU A 55 19.53 17.52 15.31
C LEU A 55 20.43 16.82 16.32
N ASP A 56 20.62 17.42 17.50
CA ASP A 56 21.39 16.83 18.60
C ASP A 56 20.81 15.50 19.07
N ALA A 57 19.48 15.41 19.22
CA ALA A 57 18.80 14.16 19.59
C ALA A 57 18.99 13.06 18.54
N TYR A 58 18.94 13.40 17.24
CA TYR A 58 19.24 12.48 16.17
C TYR A 58 20.69 12.00 16.25
N LEU A 59 21.66 12.92 16.27
CA LEU A 59 23.09 12.62 16.26
C LEU A 59 23.52 11.75 17.45
N SER A 60 23.02 12.08 18.65
CA SER A 60 23.24 11.29 19.86
C SER A 60 22.76 9.85 19.70
N ARG A 61 21.56 9.66 19.13
CA ARG A 61 20.95 8.35 18.95
C ARG A 61 21.63 7.49 17.89
N VAL A 62 22.19 8.11 16.85
CA VAL A 62 22.96 7.40 15.81
C VAL A 62 24.46 7.33 16.09
N GLY A 63 24.92 7.82 17.24
CA GLY A 63 26.33 7.80 17.64
C GLY A 63 27.23 8.66 16.76
N LYS A 64 26.72 9.79 16.26
CA LYS A 64 27.46 10.72 15.39
C LYS A 64 27.83 12.00 16.15
N ALA A 65 29.05 12.47 15.92
CA ALA A 65 29.52 13.73 16.48
C ALA A 65 28.96 14.95 15.73
N LYS A 66 28.93 16.12 16.37
CA LYS A 66 28.41 17.37 15.78
C LYS A 66 29.21 17.85 14.56
N ASP A 67 30.48 17.49 14.47
CA ASP A 67 31.37 17.84 13.36
C ASP A 67 31.39 16.80 12.22
N SER A 68 30.56 15.75 12.35
CA SER A 68 30.44 14.68 11.36
C SER A 68 30.02 15.20 9.98
N PRO A 69 30.40 14.52 8.89
CA PRO A 69 29.93 14.85 7.54
C PRO A 69 28.40 14.89 7.43
N GLU A 70 27.71 14.03 8.16
CA GLU A 70 26.26 13.96 8.22
C GLU A 70 25.65 15.22 8.84
N ALA A 71 26.15 15.66 9.99
CA ALA A 71 25.72 16.90 10.65
C ALA A 71 25.93 18.11 9.74
N LYS A 72 27.11 18.24 9.11
CA LYS A 72 27.41 19.30 8.14
C LYS A 72 26.49 19.27 6.92
N GLY A 73 26.10 18.06 6.47
CA GLY A 73 25.15 17.88 5.39
C GLY A 73 23.75 18.40 5.75
N PHE A 74 23.28 18.15 6.97
CA PHE A 74 22.00 18.66 7.47
C PHE A 74 22.02 20.17 7.66
N GLU A 75 23.09 20.73 8.25
CA GLU A 75 23.27 22.17 8.41
C GLU A 75 23.26 22.90 7.06
N THR A 76 23.99 22.36 6.07
CA THR A 76 24.02 22.90 4.71
C THR A 76 22.62 22.95 4.11
N ARG A 77 21.89 21.83 4.19
CA ARG A 77 20.52 21.72 3.67
C ARG A 77 19.54 22.64 4.40
N ARG A 78 19.69 22.79 5.72
CA ARG A 78 18.87 23.74 6.51
C ARG A 78 19.10 25.18 6.07
N ARG A 79 20.36 25.55 5.81
CA ARG A 79 20.75 26.88 5.34
C ARG A 79 20.28 27.17 3.92
N GLU A 80 20.14 26.14 3.08
CA GLU A 80 19.49 26.27 1.76
C GLU A 80 17.99 26.54 1.92
N ILE A 81 17.31 25.73 2.74
CA ILE A 81 15.86 25.85 2.99
C ILE A 81 15.51 27.20 3.66
N SER A 82 16.37 27.70 4.55
CA SER A 82 16.14 28.99 5.22
C SER A 82 16.16 30.19 4.27
N ARG A 83 16.65 30.02 3.03
CA ARG A 83 16.73 31.07 2.02
C ARG A 83 15.60 31.01 1.00
N PHE A 84 14.64 30.10 1.16
CA PHE A 84 13.50 30.02 0.26
C PHE A 84 12.61 31.27 0.39
N PRO A 85 11.99 31.75 -0.70
CA PRO A 85 11.00 32.82 -0.65
C PRO A 85 9.86 32.47 0.30
N ALA A 86 9.30 33.44 1.05
CA ALA A 86 8.29 33.15 2.09
C ALA A 86 7.02 32.45 1.57
N ASP A 87 6.71 32.59 0.28
CA ASP A 87 5.53 32.07 -0.39
C ASP A 87 5.81 30.83 -1.26
N TYR A 88 7.00 30.21 -1.11
CA TYR A 88 7.43 29.08 -1.92
C TYR A 88 6.45 27.90 -1.90
N GLN A 89 5.76 27.68 -0.78
CA GLN A 89 4.85 26.54 -0.58
C GLN A 89 3.61 26.56 -1.47
N GLN A 90 3.23 27.73 -2.00
CA GLN A 90 2.04 27.86 -2.85
C GLN A 90 2.26 27.30 -4.27
N SER A 91 3.45 27.51 -4.83
CA SER A 91 3.86 27.01 -6.15
C SER A 91 5.37 26.70 -6.16
N PRO A 92 5.83 25.62 -5.49
CA PRO A 92 7.25 25.38 -5.29
C PRO A 92 8.06 25.29 -6.60
N SER A 93 7.48 24.70 -7.66
CA SER A 93 8.13 24.55 -8.97
C SER A 93 8.28 25.85 -9.76
N GLU A 94 7.48 26.87 -9.46
CA GLU A 94 7.51 28.18 -10.12
C GLU A 94 8.35 29.19 -9.33
N LYS A 95 8.40 29.03 -8.01
CA LYS A 95 8.98 30.00 -7.06
C LYS A 95 10.39 29.65 -6.60
N LEU A 96 10.84 28.41 -6.80
CA LEU A 96 12.18 27.98 -6.44
C LEU A 96 13.05 27.85 -7.68
N THR A 97 14.34 28.22 -7.56
CA THR A 97 15.32 27.82 -8.57
C THR A 97 15.43 26.30 -8.61
N LYS A 98 16.00 25.74 -9.69
CA LYS A 98 16.19 24.29 -9.82
C LYS A 98 16.89 23.67 -8.60
N GLU A 99 17.96 24.29 -8.11
CA GLU A 99 18.72 23.82 -6.95
C GLU A 99 17.92 23.91 -5.65
N GLN A 100 17.16 25.00 -5.47
CA GLN A 100 16.26 25.16 -4.32
C GLN A 100 15.12 24.13 -4.36
N PHE A 101 14.57 23.87 -5.55
CA PHE A 101 13.52 22.89 -5.75
C PHE A 101 14.01 21.47 -5.45
N GLU A 102 15.25 21.11 -5.81
CA GLU A 102 15.86 19.83 -5.44
C GLU A 102 15.97 19.67 -3.91
N SER A 103 16.32 20.74 -3.20
CA SER A 103 16.37 20.71 -1.74
C SER A 103 14.99 20.68 -1.08
N TYR A 104 14.00 21.36 -1.66
CA TYR A 104 12.59 21.24 -1.29
C TYR A 104 12.07 19.82 -1.50
N ALA A 105 12.30 19.21 -2.67
CA ALA A 105 11.83 17.88 -3.02
C ALA A 105 12.37 16.81 -2.06
N LYS A 106 13.64 16.92 -1.66
CA LYS A 106 14.24 16.03 -0.64
C LYS A 106 13.58 16.18 0.73
N MET A 107 13.26 17.40 1.15
CA MET A 107 12.52 17.65 2.39
C MET A 107 11.08 17.11 2.32
N ALA A 108 10.38 17.35 1.22
CA ALA A 108 9.02 16.87 1.00
C ALA A 108 8.95 15.33 0.95
N ALA A 109 9.95 14.68 0.34
CA ALA A 109 10.07 13.22 0.33
C ALA A 109 10.26 12.68 1.77
N LEU A 110 11.10 13.31 2.58
CA LEU A 110 11.28 12.96 3.99
C LEU A 110 9.98 13.13 4.79
N GLU A 111 9.25 14.22 4.58
CA GLU A 111 7.95 14.48 5.22
C GLU A 111 6.91 13.41 4.88
N LYS A 112 6.81 13.05 3.59
CA LYS A 112 5.94 11.97 3.12
C LYS A 112 6.32 10.63 3.75
N GLN A 113 7.62 10.34 3.85
CA GLN A 113 8.13 9.12 4.45
C GLN A 113 7.83 9.04 5.95
N VAL A 114 8.09 10.12 6.70
CA VAL A 114 7.71 10.23 8.13
C VAL A 114 6.21 10.01 8.32
N THR A 115 5.39 10.61 7.45
CA THR A 115 3.93 10.46 7.50
C THR A 115 3.49 9.01 7.23
N ALA A 116 4.11 8.35 6.25
CA ALA A 116 3.82 6.95 5.93
C ALA A 116 4.21 6.01 7.09
N TRP A 117 5.36 6.25 7.72
CA TRP A 117 5.81 5.51 8.89
C TRP A 117 4.89 5.70 10.09
N GLU A 118 4.42 6.92 10.36
CA GLU A 118 3.43 7.17 11.41
C GLU A 118 2.11 6.43 11.18
N LYS A 119 1.59 6.47 9.95
CA LYS A 119 0.37 5.70 9.59
C LYS A 119 0.58 4.20 9.79
N THR A 120 1.76 3.70 9.46
CA THR A 120 2.12 2.29 9.62
C THR A 120 2.22 1.92 11.10
N LYS A 121 2.85 2.78 11.92
CA LYS A 121 2.91 2.63 13.38
C LYS A 121 1.53 2.58 14.00
N GLU A 122 0.63 3.48 13.63
CA GLU A 122 -0.76 3.47 14.12
C GLU A 122 -1.53 2.22 13.69
N LYS A 123 -1.26 1.69 12.48
CA LYS A 123 -1.82 0.42 12.03
C LYS A 123 -1.31 -0.74 12.89
N ILE A 124 -0.01 -0.79 13.17
CA ILE A 124 0.63 -1.83 13.99
C ILE A 124 0.13 -1.77 15.44
N LYS A 125 0.07 -0.59 16.06
CA LYS A 125 -0.48 -0.41 17.42
C LYS A 125 -1.91 -0.96 17.54
N LYS A 126 -2.75 -0.68 16.54
CA LYS A 126 -4.11 -1.21 16.50
C LYS A 126 -4.11 -2.73 16.39
N MET A 127 -3.21 -3.33 15.62
CA MET A 127 -3.09 -4.79 15.52
C MET A 127 -2.63 -5.43 16.83
N LEU A 128 -1.64 -4.84 17.50
CA LEU A 128 -1.13 -5.30 18.80
C LEU A 128 -2.23 -5.29 19.87
N TRP A 129 -3.01 -4.20 19.94
CA TRP A 129 -4.16 -4.12 20.86
C TRP A 129 -5.20 -5.23 20.60
N TRP A 130 -5.47 -5.56 19.33
CA TRP A 130 -6.40 -6.63 18.98
C TRP A 130 -5.88 -8.03 19.35
N ASP A 131 -4.57 -8.24 19.29
CA ASP A 131 -3.93 -9.50 19.69
C ASP A 131 -3.96 -9.68 21.22
N ASP A 132 -3.72 -8.62 21.99
CA ASP A 132 -3.86 -8.65 23.46
C ASP A 132 -5.29 -8.97 23.89
N VAL A 133 -6.28 -8.38 23.20
CA VAL A 133 -7.69 -8.71 23.40
C VAL A 133 -7.96 -10.17 23.05
N ALA A 134 -7.44 -10.68 21.92
CA ALA A 134 -7.62 -12.08 21.51
C ALA A 134 -6.94 -13.09 22.46
N LYS A 135 -5.73 -12.79 22.94
CA LYS A 135 -5.00 -13.59 23.93
C LYS A 135 -5.66 -13.56 25.31
N GLY A 136 -6.17 -12.41 25.74
CA GLY A 136 -6.98 -12.27 26.94
C GLY A 136 -8.24 -13.13 26.88
N LEU A 137 -8.94 -13.10 25.72
CA LEU A 137 -10.10 -13.95 25.46
C LEU A 137 -9.75 -15.45 25.44
N ALA A 138 -8.60 -15.83 24.88
CA ALA A 138 -8.14 -17.23 24.86
C ALA A 138 -7.77 -17.77 26.25
N LYS A 139 -7.12 -16.94 27.09
CA LYS A 139 -6.79 -17.31 28.49
C LYS A 139 -8.03 -17.47 29.37
N LEU A 140 -9.02 -16.60 29.20
CA LEU A 140 -10.29 -16.69 29.94
C LEU A 140 -11.04 -17.99 29.63
N ASN A 141 -10.97 -18.45 28.37
CA ASN A 141 -11.59 -19.71 27.94
C ASN A 141 -10.83 -20.95 28.42
N GLN A 142 -9.53 -20.86 28.71
CA GLN A 142 -8.75 -21.99 29.25
C GLN A 142 -8.92 -22.17 30.77
N GLN A 143 -9.23 -21.11 31.52
CA GLN A 143 -9.45 -21.19 32.97
C GLN A 143 -10.80 -21.79 33.36
N ASN A 144 -11.78 -21.81 32.45
CA ASN A 144 -13.13 -22.34 32.72
C ASN A 144 -13.30 -23.85 32.44
N ASP A 145 -12.24 -24.54 32.00
CA ASP A 145 -12.25 -25.99 31.73
C ASP A 145 -11.82 -26.85 32.94
N THR A 146 -11.64 -26.27 34.12
CA THR A 146 -11.40 -27.04 35.36
C THR A 146 -12.71 -27.17 36.15
N PRO A 147 -13.24 -28.39 36.39
CA PRO A 147 -14.44 -28.55 37.21
C PRO A 147 -14.17 -28.08 38.65
N PRO A 148 -15.12 -27.40 39.31
CA PRO A 148 -14.93 -26.99 40.69
C PRO A 148 -14.93 -28.23 41.59
N GLU A 149 -13.81 -28.47 42.25
CA GLU A 149 -13.72 -29.39 43.38
C GLU A 149 -14.36 -28.71 44.60
N ASN A 150 -15.26 -29.42 45.27
CA ASN A 150 -16.00 -28.94 46.43
C ASN A 150 -15.06 -28.45 47.55
N GLY A 151 -15.30 -27.26 48.10
CA GLY A 151 -14.64 -26.83 49.33
C GLY A 151 -14.85 -25.37 49.74
N GLU A 152 -15.77 -25.19 50.68
CA GLU A 152 -15.84 -24.15 51.72
C GLU A 152 -15.93 -22.65 51.39
N THR A 153 -16.96 -22.07 52.03
CA THR A 153 -17.29 -20.68 52.25
C THR A 153 -16.19 -19.88 52.94
N THR A 154 -15.87 -18.69 52.40
CA THR A 154 -15.58 -17.51 53.23
C THR A 154 -15.93 -16.23 52.48
N ASP A 155 -16.78 -15.42 53.11
CA ASP A 155 -17.14 -14.06 52.74
C ASP A 155 -15.92 -13.13 52.66
N THR A 156 -15.84 -12.29 51.63
CA THR A 156 -15.21 -10.97 51.74
C THR A 156 -15.83 -9.99 50.76
N THR A 157 -16.63 -9.10 51.33
CA THR A 157 -17.27 -7.95 50.70
C THR A 157 -16.21 -6.97 50.20
N THR A 158 -16.11 -6.78 48.88
CA THR A 158 -15.38 -5.65 48.27
C THR A 158 -16.35 -4.87 47.38
N PRO A 159 -16.45 -3.53 47.49
CA PRO A 159 -17.46 -2.75 46.77
C PRO A 159 -17.15 -2.67 45.26
N PRO A 160 -18.17 -2.57 44.38
CA PRO A 160 -17.94 -2.57 42.95
C PRO A 160 -17.33 -1.23 42.50
N ALA A 161 -16.10 -1.28 42.01
CA ALA A 161 -15.55 -0.20 41.21
C ALA A 161 -16.23 -0.22 39.83
N ASP A 162 -16.85 0.92 39.52
CA ASP A 162 -17.69 1.18 38.37
C ASP A 162 -16.87 1.32 37.07
N THR A 163 -16.29 0.21 36.61
CA THR A 163 -15.70 0.10 35.28
C THR A 163 -16.22 -1.15 34.61
N THR A 164 -17.40 -1.04 33.99
CA THR A 164 -17.94 -2.11 33.16
C THR A 164 -17.03 -2.29 31.93
N PRO A 165 -16.43 -3.48 31.70
CA PRO A 165 -15.66 -3.74 30.50
C PRO A 165 -16.55 -3.62 29.24
N PRO A 166 -15.99 -3.29 28.07
CA PRO A 166 -16.77 -3.04 26.84
C PRO A 166 -17.58 -4.25 26.32
N ALA A 167 -17.42 -5.44 26.92
CA ALA A 167 -18.30 -6.60 26.79
C ALA A 167 -18.20 -7.50 28.03
N THR A 168 -19.32 -8.08 28.46
CA THR A 168 -19.38 -9.16 29.46
C THR A 168 -20.18 -10.35 28.88
N LEU A 169 -19.62 -11.56 28.97
CA LEU A 169 -20.26 -12.81 28.52
C LEU A 169 -20.87 -13.56 29.73
N SER A 170 -22.00 -14.23 29.53
CA SER A 170 -22.52 -15.23 30.48
C SER A 170 -21.73 -16.54 30.38
N ALA A 171 -21.81 -17.35 31.44
CA ALA A 171 -21.07 -18.62 31.59
C ALA A 171 -21.35 -19.67 30.48
N ASP A 172 -22.41 -19.52 29.69
CA ASP A 172 -22.73 -20.34 28.52
C ASP A 172 -22.10 -19.83 27.21
N GLY A 173 -21.17 -18.88 27.29
CA GLY A 173 -20.46 -18.32 26.14
C GLY A 173 -21.29 -17.32 25.31
N LYS A 174 -22.47 -16.90 25.80
CA LYS A 174 -23.31 -15.91 25.13
C LYS A 174 -23.03 -14.50 25.65
N ALA A 175 -22.94 -13.54 24.74
CA ALA A 175 -22.80 -12.14 25.12
C ALA A 175 -24.14 -11.58 25.60
N TRP A 176 -24.19 -11.08 26.83
CA TRP A 176 -25.39 -10.44 27.39
C TRP A 176 -25.46 -8.95 27.07
N PHE A 177 -24.31 -8.30 26.81
CA PHE A 177 -24.27 -6.91 26.38
C PHE A 177 -23.03 -6.60 25.55
N ILE A 178 -23.24 -6.15 24.31
CA ILE A 178 -22.21 -5.53 23.46
C ILE A 178 -22.58 -4.06 23.30
N HIS A 179 -21.68 -3.15 23.71
CA HIS A 179 -21.95 -1.72 23.61
C HIS A 179 -22.32 -1.32 22.16
N PRO A 180 -23.31 -0.44 21.93
CA PRO A 180 -23.77 -0.08 20.58
C PRO A 180 -22.65 0.41 19.65
N VAL A 181 -21.67 1.13 20.20
CA VAL A 181 -20.48 1.60 19.46
C VAL A 181 -19.58 0.42 19.05
N ALA A 182 -19.43 -0.61 19.87
CA ALA A 182 -18.65 -1.81 19.53
C ALA A 182 -19.34 -2.66 18.46
N MET A 183 -20.68 -2.76 18.50
CA MET A 183 -21.50 -3.35 17.42
C MET A 183 -21.34 -2.58 16.11
N ILE A 184 -21.43 -1.25 16.16
CA ILE A 184 -21.21 -0.39 14.98
C ILE A 184 -19.79 -0.56 14.44
N ILE A 185 -18.75 -0.61 15.29
CA ILE A 185 -17.36 -0.79 14.88
C ILE A 185 -17.11 -2.18 14.29
N LEU A 186 -17.67 -3.26 14.87
CA LEU A 186 -17.54 -4.62 14.35
C LEU A 186 -18.28 -4.79 13.01
N PHE A 187 -19.48 -4.22 12.89
CA PHE A 187 -20.18 -4.15 11.60
C PHE A 187 -19.44 -3.26 10.59
N TYR A 188 -18.93 -2.09 11.00
CA TYR A 188 -18.12 -1.22 10.13
C TYR A 188 -16.85 -1.93 9.66
N LYS A 189 -16.15 -2.68 10.51
CA LYS A 189 -14.90 -3.37 10.17
C LYS A 189 -15.12 -4.57 9.24
N LYS A 190 -16.26 -5.28 9.39
CA LYS A 190 -16.68 -6.36 8.49
C LYS A 190 -17.27 -5.86 7.17
N VAL A 191 -17.88 -4.66 7.17
CA VAL A 191 -18.47 -4.03 5.97
C VAL A 191 -17.47 -3.18 5.18
N ASN A 192 -16.41 -2.62 5.80
CA ASN A 192 -15.48 -1.68 5.15
C ASN A 192 -14.08 -2.21 4.83
N ASN A 193 -13.72 -3.46 5.14
CA ASN A 193 -12.46 -4.01 4.63
C ASN A 193 -12.70 -4.56 3.22
N LYS A 194 -12.95 -3.66 2.26
CA LYS A 194 -12.97 -4.04 0.84
C LYS A 194 -11.64 -4.71 0.51
N LEU A 195 -11.72 -5.84 -0.17
CA LEU A 195 -10.53 -6.57 -0.59
C LEU A 195 -9.62 -5.66 -1.41
N LYS A 196 -8.32 -5.94 -1.31
CA LYS A 196 -7.29 -5.33 -2.14
C LYS A 196 -6.63 -6.43 -2.92
N THR A 197 -6.16 -6.11 -4.12
CA THR A 197 -5.46 -7.09 -4.96
C THR A 197 -4.26 -7.64 -4.18
N SER A 198 -4.20 -8.96 -4.07
CA SER A 198 -3.10 -9.62 -3.38
C SER A 198 -1.80 -9.51 -4.18
N GLN A 199 -0.67 -9.86 -3.56
CA GLN A 199 0.60 -9.93 -4.30
C GLN A 199 0.56 -10.97 -5.43
N ALA A 200 -0.15 -12.09 -5.24
CA ALA A 200 -0.31 -13.10 -6.27
C ALA A 200 -1.16 -12.58 -7.44
N GLY A 201 -2.24 -11.84 -7.14
CA GLY A 201 -3.04 -11.14 -8.15
C GLY A 201 -2.24 -10.09 -8.92
N LEU A 202 -1.45 -9.27 -8.21
CA LEU A 202 -0.57 -8.27 -8.82
C LEU A 202 0.46 -8.92 -9.76
N ASN A 203 1.08 -10.02 -9.33
CA ASN A 203 2.03 -10.78 -10.14
C ASN A 203 1.36 -11.36 -11.39
N PHE A 204 0.14 -11.88 -11.27
CA PHE A 204 -0.61 -12.39 -12.41
C PHE A 204 -0.92 -11.30 -13.44
N ILE A 205 -1.36 -10.12 -13.00
CA ILE A 205 -1.59 -8.97 -13.88
C ILE A 205 -0.27 -8.55 -14.54
N TYR A 206 0.82 -8.47 -13.79
CA TYR A 206 2.14 -8.18 -14.34
C TYR A 206 2.53 -9.17 -15.45
N LEU A 207 2.38 -10.48 -15.21
CA LEU A 207 2.66 -11.52 -16.22
C LEU A 207 1.81 -11.39 -17.49
N ALA A 208 0.61 -10.82 -17.37
CA ALA A 208 -0.30 -10.64 -18.51
C ALA A 208 0.01 -9.38 -19.34
N GLU A 209 0.58 -8.36 -18.71
CA GLU A 209 0.67 -7.00 -19.27
C GLU A 209 2.10 -6.57 -19.60
N ALA A 210 3.09 -7.08 -18.86
CA ALA A 210 4.47 -6.67 -19.03
C ALA A 210 5.06 -7.22 -20.34
N ARG A 211 5.64 -6.30 -21.12
CA ARG A 211 6.31 -6.61 -22.39
C ARG A 211 7.78 -6.28 -22.28
N LYS A 212 8.63 -7.31 -22.28
CA LYS A 212 10.09 -7.14 -22.21
C LYS A 212 10.57 -6.20 -23.32
N ASN A 213 11.45 -5.25 -22.96
CA ASN A 213 12.00 -4.21 -23.82
C ASN A 213 10.99 -3.18 -24.36
N VAL A 214 9.74 -3.21 -23.88
CA VAL A 214 8.70 -2.23 -24.22
C VAL A 214 8.23 -1.55 -22.94
N SER A 215 7.63 -2.31 -22.02
CA SER A 215 7.06 -1.81 -20.77
C SER A 215 8.12 -1.17 -19.88
N ASN A 216 9.33 -1.70 -19.85
CA ASN A 216 10.40 -1.17 -19.01
C ASN A 216 10.93 0.19 -19.50
N LYS A 217 10.52 0.67 -20.67
CA LYS A 217 10.92 1.95 -21.26
C LYS A 217 9.70 2.84 -21.53
N LEU A 218 9.96 4.12 -21.79
CA LEU A 218 8.93 5.04 -22.28
C LEU A 218 8.46 4.57 -23.65
N HIS A 219 7.15 4.41 -23.81
CA HIS A 219 6.53 4.01 -25.06
C HIS A 219 5.16 4.67 -25.21
N TRP A 220 4.62 4.63 -26.42
CA TRP A 220 3.26 5.09 -26.70
C TRP A 220 2.42 3.93 -27.23
N PRO A 221 1.36 3.52 -26.51
CA PRO A 221 0.54 2.38 -26.92
C PRO A 221 -0.46 2.72 -28.04
N GLY A 222 -0.64 4.00 -28.37
CA GLY A 222 -1.41 4.48 -29.51
C GLY A 222 -2.48 5.52 -29.17
N THR A 223 -3.33 5.81 -30.16
CA THR A 223 -4.34 6.87 -30.12
C THR A 223 -5.25 6.77 -28.90
N GLY A 224 -5.37 7.86 -28.15
CA GLY A 224 -6.18 7.94 -26.92
C GLY A 224 -5.36 7.80 -25.63
N SER A 225 -4.13 7.28 -25.70
CA SER A 225 -3.20 7.17 -24.58
C SER A 225 -2.12 8.25 -24.66
N GLY A 226 -1.49 8.57 -23.53
CA GLY A 226 -0.27 9.37 -23.46
C GLY A 226 0.97 8.47 -23.42
N ILE A 227 2.11 9.07 -23.10
CA ILE A 227 3.34 8.32 -22.85
C ILE A 227 3.11 7.38 -21.68
N THR A 228 3.47 6.11 -21.84
CA THR A 228 3.28 5.06 -20.87
C THR A 228 4.62 4.49 -20.41
N LEU A 229 4.67 4.12 -19.13
CA LEU A 229 5.80 3.41 -18.52
C LEU A 229 5.29 2.19 -17.74
N GLY A 230 6.08 1.14 -17.66
CA GLY A 230 5.67 -0.12 -17.05
C GLY A 230 4.49 -0.76 -17.77
N PRO A 231 3.79 -1.70 -17.12
CA PRO A 231 2.67 -2.44 -17.69
C PRO A 231 1.36 -1.63 -17.68
N GLY A 232 1.37 -0.32 -17.94
CA GLY A 232 0.14 0.50 -18.09
C GLY A 232 0.09 1.83 -17.32
N TYR A 233 1.21 2.33 -16.79
CA TYR A 233 1.25 3.66 -16.15
C TYR A 233 1.24 4.77 -17.21
N ASP A 234 0.04 5.19 -17.60
CA ASP A 234 -0.21 6.24 -18.61
C ASP A 234 -0.09 7.68 -18.05
N MET A 235 0.72 8.53 -18.67
CA MET A 235 1.02 9.87 -18.15
C MET A 235 0.07 10.97 -18.65
N LYS A 236 -0.96 10.63 -19.44
CA LYS A 236 -1.82 11.60 -20.14
C LYS A 236 -2.66 12.48 -19.22
N GLU A 237 -3.22 11.88 -18.18
CA GLU A 237 -4.12 12.56 -17.23
C GLU A 237 -3.46 12.73 -15.85
N ARG A 238 -2.14 12.50 -15.76
CA ARG A 238 -1.35 12.65 -14.53
C ARG A 238 -0.59 13.98 -14.56
N SER A 239 -0.51 14.64 -13.40
CA SER A 239 0.32 15.84 -13.24
C SER A 239 1.80 15.46 -13.21
N SER A 240 2.67 16.40 -13.60
CA SER A 240 4.13 16.23 -13.50
C SER A 240 4.56 15.90 -12.07
N GLU A 241 3.96 16.56 -11.07
CA GLU A 241 4.22 16.27 -9.65
C GLU A 241 3.87 14.83 -9.25
N ASN A 242 2.71 14.32 -9.69
CA ASN A 242 2.31 12.94 -9.37
C ASN A 242 3.27 11.92 -10.00
N ILE A 243 3.68 12.15 -11.26
CA ILE A 243 4.62 11.27 -11.95
C ILE A 243 5.98 11.29 -11.24
N LEU A 244 6.51 12.48 -10.92
CA LEU A 244 7.76 12.63 -10.19
C LEU A 244 7.72 11.85 -8.86
N ASN A 245 6.67 12.06 -8.07
CA ASN A 245 6.51 11.41 -6.78
C ASN A 245 6.36 9.89 -6.88
N ASP A 246 5.64 9.37 -7.88
CA ASP A 246 5.50 7.93 -8.09
C ASP A 246 6.83 7.29 -8.53
N LEU A 247 7.61 7.97 -9.37
CA LEU A 247 8.92 7.47 -9.81
C LEU A 247 9.95 7.47 -8.66
N LEU A 248 9.96 8.52 -7.83
CA LEU A 248 10.79 8.57 -6.62
C LEU A 248 10.42 7.44 -5.64
N ASP A 249 9.12 7.19 -5.44
CA ASP A 249 8.62 6.13 -4.54
C ASP A 249 9.08 4.72 -4.97
N ILE A 250 9.28 4.48 -6.28
CA ILE A 250 9.80 3.20 -6.79
C ILE A 250 11.33 3.20 -6.94
N GLY A 251 12.01 4.22 -6.41
CA GLY A 251 13.46 4.28 -6.33
C GLY A 251 14.17 4.78 -7.60
N ILE A 252 13.46 5.48 -8.50
CA ILE A 252 14.10 6.20 -9.61
C ILE A 252 14.79 7.45 -9.07
N SER A 253 15.98 7.76 -9.59
CA SER A 253 16.73 8.95 -9.18
C SER A 253 16.00 10.23 -9.55
N SER A 254 16.16 11.28 -8.74
CA SER A 254 15.44 12.54 -8.89
C SER A 254 15.64 13.21 -10.25
N ASP A 255 16.83 13.09 -10.84
CA ASP A 255 17.17 13.65 -12.15
C ASP A 255 16.43 12.94 -13.30
N ILE A 256 16.34 11.61 -13.24
CA ILE A 256 15.58 10.80 -14.21
C ILE A 256 14.08 11.03 -14.02
N ALA A 257 13.61 10.99 -12.77
CA ALA A 257 12.19 11.17 -12.46
C ALA A 257 11.68 12.56 -12.90
N GLN A 258 12.48 13.62 -12.72
CA GLN A 258 12.15 14.97 -13.17
C GLN A 258 12.11 15.10 -14.69
N LYS A 259 13.01 14.41 -15.41
CA LYS A 259 12.97 14.38 -16.88
C LYS A 259 11.71 13.68 -17.37
N VAL A 260 11.41 12.50 -16.82
CA VAL A 260 10.24 11.71 -17.22
C VAL A 260 8.93 12.41 -16.87
N SER A 261 8.86 13.15 -15.76
CA SER A 261 7.64 13.85 -15.36
C SER A 261 7.17 14.92 -16.35
N ASN A 262 8.08 15.43 -17.20
CA ASN A 262 7.73 16.35 -18.29
C ASN A 262 6.87 15.71 -19.40
N ALA A 263 6.70 14.39 -19.38
CA ALA A 263 5.76 13.69 -20.23
C ALA A 263 4.29 13.93 -19.84
N ALA A 264 4.03 14.52 -18.67
CA ALA A 264 2.70 14.81 -18.15
C ALA A 264 1.83 15.55 -19.18
N GLY A 265 0.63 15.04 -19.42
CA GLY A 265 -0.35 15.75 -20.23
C GLY A 265 -0.09 15.78 -21.73
N LEU A 266 1.00 15.17 -22.23
CA LEU A 266 1.26 15.08 -23.67
C LEU A 266 0.21 14.21 -24.36
N LYS A 267 -0.47 14.79 -25.35
CA LYS A 267 -1.63 14.19 -26.04
C LYS A 267 -1.46 14.13 -27.56
N LYS A 268 -0.63 14.99 -28.15
CA LYS A 268 -0.41 15.00 -29.59
C LYS A 268 0.68 14.01 -29.97
N GLU A 269 0.41 13.22 -30.99
CA GLU A 269 1.34 12.19 -31.49
C GLU A 269 2.73 12.73 -31.81
N THR A 270 2.81 13.90 -32.44
CA THR A 270 4.10 14.54 -32.77
C THR A 270 4.92 14.88 -31.53
N GLU A 271 4.29 15.47 -30.50
CA GLU A 271 4.92 15.82 -29.22
C GLU A 271 5.36 14.57 -28.46
N ILE A 272 4.51 13.54 -28.43
CA ILE A 272 4.80 12.24 -27.82
C ILE A 272 6.00 11.57 -28.48
N ASN A 273 6.02 11.50 -29.81
CA ASN A 273 7.10 10.85 -30.56
C ASN A 273 8.43 11.60 -30.40
N SER A 274 8.41 12.94 -30.44
CA SER A 274 9.61 13.75 -30.16
C SER A 274 10.13 13.48 -28.75
N PHE A 275 9.26 13.54 -27.74
CA PHE A 275 9.67 13.30 -26.36
C PHE A 275 10.26 11.91 -26.15
N ILE A 276 9.61 10.86 -26.66
CA ILE A 276 10.11 9.48 -26.56
C ILE A 276 11.46 9.35 -27.26
N THR A 277 11.64 9.99 -28.42
CA THR A 277 12.90 9.92 -29.17
C THR A 277 14.04 10.60 -28.41
N GLU A 278 13.80 11.79 -27.87
CA GLU A 278 14.78 12.54 -27.07
C GLU A 278 15.13 11.85 -25.75
N ASN A 279 14.22 11.03 -25.21
CA ASN A 279 14.34 10.40 -23.89
C ASN A 279 14.39 8.86 -23.93
N LYS A 280 14.66 8.26 -25.09
CA LYS A 280 14.49 6.81 -25.34
C LYS A 280 15.22 5.89 -24.36
N ASP A 281 16.37 6.33 -23.85
CA ASP A 281 17.22 5.56 -22.94
C ASP A 281 17.41 6.23 -21.58
N VAL A 282 16.58 7.24 -21.26
CA VAL A 282 16.66 7.95 -19.97
C VAL A 282 16.26 7.06 -18.79
N ILE A 283 15.40 6.06 -19.04
CA ILE A 283 14.85 5.19 -18.02
C ILE A 283 14.71 3.75 -18.55
N SER A 284 15.12 2.80 -17.71
CA SER A 284 14.83 1.38 -17.89
C SER A 284 14.47 0.80 -16.53
N LEU A 285 13.21 0.42 -16.35
CA LEU A 285 12.74 -0.16 -15.10
C LEU A 285 13.24 -1.60 -14.92
N THR A 286 13.54 -1.96 -13.68
CA THR A 286 13.61 -3.36 -13.26
C THR A 286 12.21 -3.97 -13.13
N GLU A 287 12.10 -5.30 -13.17
CA GLU A 287 10.82 -6.00 -12.97
C GLU A 287 10.12 -5.57 -11.67
N GLU A 288 10.89 -5.40 -10.59
CA GLU A 288 10.33 -4.98 -9.30
C GLU A 288 9.78 -3.54 -9.38
N GLN A 289 10.50 -2.64 -10.06
CA GLN A 289 10.02 -1.27 -10.28
C GLN A 289 8.76 -1.22 -11.14
N GLU A 290 8.66 -2.07 -12.17
CA GLU A 290 7.44 -2.18 -12.97
C GLU A 290 6.25 -2.66 -12.13
N LYS A 291 6.45 -3.64 -11.23
CA LYS A 291 5.40 -4.11 -10.31
C LYS A 291 4.99 -3.05 -9.29
N LEU A 292 5.95 -2.32 -8.75
CA LEU A 292 5.67 -1.20 -7.84
C LEU A 292 4.90 -0.08 -8.54
N LEU A 293 5.24 0.21 -9.80
CA LEU A 293 4.53 1.20 -10.61
C LEU A 293 3.12 0.71 -11.00
N LEU A 294 2.96 -0.58 -11.35
CA LEU A 294 1.67 -1.21 -11.56
C LEU A 294 0.78 -1.10 -10.32
N LYS A 295 1.33 -1.30 -9.12
CA LYS A 295 0.59 -1.16 -7.87
C LYS A 295 0.01 0.24 -7.65
N LYS A 296 0.57 1.29 -8.26
CA LYS A 296 0.02 2.66 -8.20
C LYS A 296 -1.29 2.81 -8.99
N ILE A 297 -1.53 1.98 -9.99
CA ILE A 297 -2.68 2.09 -10.90
C ILE A 297 -3.78 1.06 -10.61
N ILE A 298 -3.45 -0.05 -9.96
CA ILE A 298 -4.41 -1.09 -9.54
C ILE A 298 -5.62 -0.55 -8.74
N PRO A 299 -5.49 0.43 -7.82
CA PRO A 299 -6.62 0.94 -7.06
C PRO A 299 -7.80 1.44 -7.90
N ASP A 300 -7.55 1.95 -9.10
CA ASP A 300 -8.62 2.39 -10.02
C ASP A 300 -9.45 1.20 -10.52
N TYR A 301 -8.82 0.06 -10.77
CA TYR A 301 -9.47 -1.16 -11.23
C TYR A 301 -10.16 -1.91 -10.09
N GLU A 302 -9.56 -1.94 -8.90
CA GLU A 302 -10.22 -2.37 -7.66
C GLU A 302 -11.55 -1.62 -7.45
N ASN A 303 -11.51 -0.29 -7.55
CA ASN A 303 -12.71 0.54 -7.38
C ASN A 303 -13.79 0.25 -8.45
N ARG A 304 -13.39 -0.09 -9.68
CA ARG A 304 -14.33 -0.50 -10.73
C ARG A 304 -14.99 -1.85 -10.39
N VAL A 305 -14.24 -2.81 -9.85
CA VAL A 305 -14.80 -4.07 -9.34
C VAL A 305 -15.76 -3.79 -8.19
N ASP A 306 -15.35 -3.03 -7.18
CA ASP A 306 -16.17 -2.72 -5.99
C ASP A 306 -17.48 -1.96 -6.32
N LYS A 307 -17.45 -1.16 -7.39
CA LYS A 307 -18.62 -0.42 -7.88
C LYS A 307 -19.64 -1.34 -8.55
N THR A 308 -19.20 -2.43 -9.16
CA THR A 308 -20.08 -3.34 -9.90
C THR A 308 -20.48 -4.58 -9.09
N ILE A 309 -19.55 -5.14 -8.31
CA ILE A 309 -19.76 -6.37 -7.55
C ILE A 309 -20.09 -6.04 -6.10
N LYS A 310 -21.19 -6.60 -5.60
CA LYS A 310 -21.83 -6.25 -4.32
C LYS A 310 -21.83 -7.37 -3.31
N ILE A 311 -21.53 -8.60 -3.73
CA ILE A 311 -21.40 -9.74 -2.83
C ILE A 311 -20.00 -9.80 -2.21
N ASN A 312 -19.88 -10.50 -1.10
CA ASN A 312 -18.59 -10.85 -0.53
C ASN A 312 -17.90 -11.87 -1.43
N LEU A 313 -16.64 -11.58 -1.79
CA LEU A 313 -15.80 -12.47 -2.60
C LEU A 313 -14.69 -13.05 -1.72
N ASN A 314 -14.15 -14.19 -2.14
CA ASN A 314 -12.87 -14.65 -1.64
C ASN A 314 -11.72 -13.84 -2.28
N GLN A 315 -10.55 -13.83 -1.66
CA GLN A 315 -9.39 -13.07 -2.16
C GLN A 315 -9.02 -13.43 -3.61
N HIS A 316 -9.00 -14.72 -3.96
CA HIS A 316 -8.66 -15.17 -5.30
C HIS A 316 -9.73 -14.80 -6.36
N GLU A 317 -11.01 -14.80 -5.98
CA GLU A 317 -12.10 -14.34 -6.84
C GLU A 317 -11.97 -12.85 -7.14
N TYR A 318 -11.62 -12.05 -6.13
CA TYR A 318 -11.37 -10.63 -6.29
C TYR A 318 -10.18 -10.35 -7.21
N ASP A 319 -9.05 -11.05 -6.99
CA ASP A 319 -7.85 -10.90 -7.82
C ASP A 319 -8.12 -11.23 -9.30
N ALA A 320 -8.86 -12.31 -9.57
CA ALA A 320 -9.26 -12.68 -10.92
C ALA A 320 -10.11 -11.59 -11.59
N LEU A 321 -11.08 -11.04 -10.86
CA LEU A 321 -11.94 -9.96 -11.38
C LEU A 321 -11.17 -8.66 -11.59
N VAL A 322 -10.21 -8.32 -10.71
CA VAL A 322 -9.35 -7.15 -10.93
C VAL A 322 -8.49 -7.34 -12.17
N SER A 323 -7.89 -8.51 -12.40
CA SER A 323 -7.16 -8.79 -13.65
C SER A 323 -8.04 -8.66 -14.88
N PHE A 324 -9.26 -9.20 -14.81
CA PHE A 324 -10.21 -9.13 -15.90
C PHE A 324 -10.57 -7.66 -16.21
N VAL A 325 -10.93 -6.90 -15.17
CA VAL A 325 -11.26 -5.47 -15.28
C VAL A 325 -10.06 -4.63 -15.74
N TYR A 326 -8.84 -5.01 -15.37
CA TYR A 326 -7.62 -4.41 -15.89
C TYR A 326 -7.55 -4.51 -17.42
N ASN A 327 -7.84 -5.71 -17.95
CA ASN A 327 -7.77 -5.99 -19.38
C ASN A 327 -8.89 -5.32 -20.19
N ILE A 328 -10.13 -5.40 -19.70
CA ILE A 328 -11.31 -4.95 -20.47
C ILE A 328 -11.76 -3.53 -20.11
N GLY A 329 -11.14 -2.91 -19.12
CA GLY A 329 -11.48 -1.60 -18.59
C GLY A 329 -12.54 -1.63 -17.50
N SER A 330 -13.71 -2.24 -17.73
CA SER A 330 -14.76 -2.36 -16.70
C SER A 330 -15.78 -3.45 -17.02
N ILE A 331 -16.37 -4.02 -15.97
CA ILE A 331 -17.57 -4.85 -16.10
C ILE A 331 -18.78 -3.89 -16.12
N LYS A 332 -19.58 -3.96 -17.20
CA LYS A 332 -20.83 -3.20 -17.27
C LYS A 332 -21.80 -3.70 -16.20
N SER A 333 -22.41 -2.77 -15.46
CA SER A 333 -23.28 -3.11 -14.31
C SER A 333 -24.54 -3.88 -14.68
N ASP A 334 -25.03 -3.72 -15.92
CA ASP A 334 -26.19 -4.40 -16.50
C ASP A 334 -25.83 -5.70 -17.25
N SER A 335 -24.55 -6.10 -17.26
CA SER A 335 -24.12 -7.32 -17.93
C SER A 335 -24.56 -8.59 -17.19
N ASN A 336 -24.76 -9.67 -17.95
CA ASN A 336 -24.99 -11.00 -17.38
C ASN A 336 -23.86 -11.44 -16.44
N LEU A 337 -22.61 -11.04 -16.71
CA LEU A 337 -21.48 -11.31 -15.84
C LEU A 337 -21.68 -10.68 -14.45
N ALA A 338 -21.96 -9.37 -14.39
CA ALA A 338 -22.21 -8.67 -13.14
C ALA A 338 -23.41 -9.27 -12.39
N LYS A 339 -24.50 -9.55 -13.12
CA LYS A 339 -25.70 -10.18 -12.58
C LYS A 339 -25.39 -11.54 -11.94
N TYR A 340 -24.73 -12.43 -12.67
CA TYR A 340 -24.44 -13.79 -12.18
C TYR A 340 -23.48 -13.78 -10.99
N ILE A 341 -22.45 -12.93 -11.00
CA ILE A 341 -21.56 -12.80 -9.83
C ILE A 341 -22.38 -12.34 -8.61
N ASN A 342 -23.20 -11.29 -8.75
CA ASN A 342 -23.99 -10.74 -7.65
C ASN A 342 -25.11 -11.68 -7.16
N GLU A 343 -25.57 -12.61 -8.00
CA GLU A 343 -26.50 -13.68 -7.61
C GLU A 343 -25.78 -14.91 -7.01
N GLY A 344 -24.45 -14.91 -6.94
CA GLY A 344 -23.65 -16.06 -6.47
C GLY A 344 -23.55 -17.20 -7.49
N LYS A 345 -24.02 -17.00 -8.72
CA LYS A 345 -23.96 -17.96 -9.86
C LYS A 345 -22.58 -17.96 -10.49
N LYS A 346 -21.60 -18.43 -9.72
CA LYS A 346 -20.16 -18.33 -10.04
C LYS A 346 -19.80 -19.05 -11.33
N LYS A 347 -20.37 -20.23 -11.60
CA LYS A 347 -20.09 -21.00 -12.80
C LYS A 347 -20.59 -20.29 -14.05
N GLU A 348 -21.84 -19.84 -14.03
CA GLU A 348 -22.46 -19.10 -15.13
C GLU A 348 -21.75 -17.77 -15.38
N ALA A 349 -21.29 -17.10 -14.32
CA ALA A 349 -20.44 -15.92 -14.44
C ALA A 349 -19.15 -16.22 -15.21
N MET A 350 -18.44 -17.29 -14.86
CA MET A 350 -17.20 -17.66 -15.54
C MET A 350 -17.43 -18.09 -17.00
N ASP A 351 -18.56 -18.74 -17.30
CA ASP A 351 -18.96 -19.09 -18.67
C ASP A 351 -19.19 -17.84 -19.54
N VAL A 352 -19.66 -16.74 -18.92
CA VAL A 352 -19.77 -15.44 -19.60
C VAL A 352 -18.40 -14.76 -19.71
N LEU A 353 -17.56 -14.83 -18.67
CA LEU A 353 -16.22 -14.22 -18.67
C LEU A 353 -15.34 -14.77 -19.81
N GLU A 354 -15.41 -16.06 -20.10
CA GLU A 354 -14.64 -16.68 -21.19
C GLU A 354 -15.01 -16.19 -22.60
N GLN A 355 -16.20 -15.62 -22.76
CA GLN A 355 -16.65 -15.06 -24.04
C GLN A 355 -15.98 -13.71 -24.35
N TYR A 356 -15.33 -13.08 -23.37
CA TYR A 356 -14.50 -11.87 -23.55
C TYR A 356 -13.12 -12.23 -24.12
N ASN A 357 -13.13 -12.96 -25.23
CA ASN A 357 -11.97 -13.46 -25.94
C ASN A 357 -11.83 -12.86 -27.35
N LYS A 358 -12.59 -11.81 -27.68
CA LYS A 358 -12.64 -11.20 -29.01
C LYS A 358 -12.09 -9.77 -29.01
N SER A 359 -11.43 -9.40 -30.11
CA SER A 359 -11.09 -8.00 -30.45
C SER A 359 -11.37 -7.76 -31.93
N GLY A 360 -11.97 -6.62 -32.28
CA GLY A 360 -12.39 -6.33 -33.65
C GLY A 360 -13.33 -7.40 -34.26
N GLY A 361 -14.13 -8.07 -33.42
CA GLY A 361 -15.03 -9.16 -33.81
C GLY A 361 -14.37 -10.54 -33.98
N LYS A 362 -13.04 -10.65 -33.90
CA LYS A 362 -12.30 -11.92 -34.06
C LYS A 362 -11.86 -12.47 -32.71
N VAL A 363 -11.96 -13.78 -32.54
CA VAL A 363 -11.42 -14.49 -31.37
C VAL A 363 -9.89 -14.40 -31.40
N LEU A 364 -9.28 -14.05 -30.27
CA LEU A 364 -7.83 -13.99 -30.09
C LEU A 364 -7.39 -15.07 -29.10
N ASP A 365 -6.46 -15.92 -29.52
CA ASP A 365 -5.95 -17.02 -28.68
C ASP A 365 -5.31 -16.52 -27.38
N GLY A 366 -4.63 -15.38 -27.42
CA GLY A 366 -4.05 -14.76 -26.23
C GLY A 366 -5.12 -14.35 -25.21
N LEU A 367 -6.26 -13.83 -25.65
CA LEU A 367 -7.36 -13.49 -24.74
C LEU A 367 -8.03 -14.76 -24.22
N LYS A 368 -8.24 -15.77 -25.06
CA LYS A 368 -8.79 -17.06 -24.64
C LYS A 368 -7.95 -17.68 -23.51
N LYS A 369 -6.63 -17.81 -23.70
CA LYS A 369 -5.70 -18.32 -22.67
C LYS A 369 -5.77 -17.50 -21.38
N ARG A 370 -5.83 -16.16 -21.49
CA ARG A 370 -5.95 -15.28 -20.32
C ARG A 370 -7.26 -15.50 -19.55
N ARG A 371 -8.39 -15.60 -20.25
CA ARG A 371 -9.70 -15.86 -19.63
C ARG A 371 -9.72 -17.22 -18.93
N GLU A 372 -9.15 -18.25 -19.54
CA GLU A 372 -9.01 -19.58 -18.91
C GLU A 372 -8.21 -19.52 -17.60
N LYS A 373 -7.12 -18.74 -17.56
CA LYS A 373 -6.34 -18.53 -16.33
C LYS A 373 -7.06 -17.68 -15.29
N GLU A 374 -7.80 -16.65 -15.71
CA GLU A 374 -8.63 -15.86 -14.79
C GLU A 374 -9.75 -16.73 -14.17
N ARG A 375 -10.40 -17.60 -14.95
CA ARG A 375 -11.34 -18.61 -14.41
C ARG A 375 -10.64 -19.53 -13.42
N GLU A 376 -9.46 -20.06 -13.75
CA GLU A 376 -8.72 -20.98 -12.88
C GLU A 376 -8.39 -20.33 -11.52
N ILE A 377 -7.98 -19.06 -11.50
CA ILE A 377 -7.80 -18.29 -10.26
C ILE A 377 -9.14 -18.12 -9.54
N PHE A 378 -10.20 -17.74 -10.26
CA PHE A 378 -11.51 -17.48 -9.67
C PHE A 378 -12.10 -18.74 -8.99
N GLU A 379 -12.08 -19.87 -9.69
CA GLU A 379 -12.72 -21.12 -9.21
C GLU A 379 -11.83 -21.90 -8.23
N LYS A 380 -10.50 -21.88 -8.41
CA LYS A 380 -9.58 -22.79 -7.71
C LYS A 380 -8.50 -22.09 -6.88
N GLY A 381 -8.33 -20.78 -7.03
CA GLY A 381 -7.24 -20.04 -6.38
C GLY A 381 -5.84 -20.42 -6.88
N ILE A 382 -5.74 -20.99 -8.09
CA ILE A 382 -4.47 -21.42 -8.70
C ILE A 382 -3.94 -20.30 -9.58
N TYR A 383 -2.83 -19.69 -9.17
CA TYR A 383 -2.18 -18.61 -9.91
C TYR A 383 -1.16 -19.17 -10.91
N ALA A 384 -1.27 -18.76 -12.16
CA ALA A 384 -0.34 -19.18 -13.21
C ALA A 384 1.03 -18.49 -13.06
N THR A 385 2.10 -19.22 -13.38
CA THR A 385 3.47 -18.67 -13.45
C THR A 385 3.82 -18.12 -14.84
N LYS A 386 3.00 -18.42 -15.86
CA LYS A 386 3.05 -17.90 -17.23
C LYS A 386 1.66 -17.90 -17.84
N ILE A 387 1.38 -16.93 -18.73
CA ILE A 387 0.07 -16.79 -19.40
C ILE A 387 0.14 -17.13 -20.89
N TYR A 388 1.21 -16.69 -21.57
CA TYR A 388 1.34 -16.80 -23.03
C TYR A 388 2.24 -17.94 -23.49
#